data_AF-A0A0Q5BW19-F1
#
_entry.id   AF-A0A0Q5BW19-F1
#
_cell.length_a   1.000
_cell.length_b   1.000
_cell.length_c   1.000
_cell.angle_alpha   90.00
_cell.angle_beta   90.00
_cell.angle_gamma   90.00
#
_symmetry.space_group_name_H-M   'P 1'
#
loop_
_entity.id
_entity.type
_entity.pdbx_description
1 polymer ?
#
loop_
_entity_poly.entity_id
_entity_poly.type
_entity_poly.pdbx_seq_one_letter_code
_entity_poly.pdbx_strand_id
1 'polypeptide(L)'
;MAITETAPRGTARLVLALVAFASGVLLLSHAAVQGVGALSFWQPCWMQGYDSGACAYLQYEAPTPEWLAPLWVWFAELLLSIAVLALSMRAQGRIVPAAFALLAVLGSSILVDYVFTPAVNGGYLSADNPPGFGLIGAVCQAVAGVLLLVTAVPPRR
;
A
#
# COMPACT_ATOMS: atom_id res chain seq x y z
N MET A 1 21.48 -33.98 16.05
CA MET A 1 22.01 -33.15 14.94
C MET A 1 20.86 -32.97 13.96
N ALA A 2 20.16 -31.83 14.02
CA ALA A 2 18.97 -31.60 13.19
C ALA A 2 19.43 -31.19 11.79
N ILE A 3 19.24 -32.06 10.80
CA ILE A 3 19.41 -31.74 9.39
C ILE A 3 18.17 -30.93 9.00
N THR A 4 18.26 -29.60 9.12
CA THR A 4 17.28 -28.72 8.51
C THR A 4 17.48 -28.80 7.00
N GLU A 5 16.57 -29.48 6.30
CA GLU A 5 16.47 -29.47 4.85
C GLU A 5 16.35 -28.02 4.37
N THR A 6 17.47 -27.44 3.98
CA THR A 6 17.47 -26.17 3.27
C THR A 6 17.04 -26.49 1.85
N ALA A 7 15.83 -26.06 1.49
CA ALA A 7 15.32 -26.17 0.13
C ALA A 7 16.42 -25.73 -0.87
N PRO A 8 16.63 -26.46 -1.98
CA PRO A 8 17.69 -26.13 -2.92
C PRO A 8 17.53 -24.66 -3.36
N ARG A 9 18.65 -23.92 -3.37
CA ARG A 9 18.68 -22.46 -3.57
C ARG A 9 17.88 -21.98 -4.80
N GLY A 10 17.71 -22.84 -5.81
CA GLY A 10 16.86 -22.59 -6.97
C GLY A 10 15.36 -22.46 -6.63
N THR A 11 14.83 -23.36 -5.79
CA THR A 11 13.43 -23.34 -5.36
C THR A 11 13.13 -22.11 -4.50
N ALA A 12 14.03 -21.75 -3.57
CA ALA A 12 13.86 -20.56 -2.75
C ALA A 12 13.80 -19.26 -3.58
N ARG A 13 14.60 -19.17 -4.65
CA ARG A 13 14.57 -18.04 -5.58
C ARG A 13 13.32 -18.01 -6.45
N LEU A 14 12.84 -19.16 -6.89
CA LEU A 14 11.59 -19.27 -7.63
C LEU A 14 10.39 -18.83 -6.77
N VAL A 15 10.32 -19.32 -5.53
CA VAL A 15 9.26 -18.93 -4.58
C VAL A 15 9.32 -17.43 -4.31
N LEU A 16 10.50 -16.86 -4.07
CA LEU A 16 10.66 -15.41 -3.94
C LEU A 16 10.12 -14.67 -5.17
N ALA A 17 10.51 -15.09 -6.38
CA ALA A 17 10.09 -14.43 -7.61
C ALA A 17 8.57 -14.46 -7.77
N LEU A 18 7.93 -15.62 -7.54
CA LEU A 18 6.48 -15.77 -7.65
C LEU A 18 5.73 -14.94 -6.61
N VAL A 19 6.15 -15.01 -5.35
CA VAL A 19 5.51 -14.26 -4.26
C VAL A 19 5.70 -12.76 -4.45
N ALA A 20 6.91 -12.31 -4.78
CA ALA A 20 7.18 -10.90 -5.03
C ALA A 20 6.41 -10.37 -6.25
N PHE A 21 6.29 -11.16 -7.32
CA PHE A 21 5.52 -10.79 -8.50
C PHE A 21 4.02 -10.69 -8.18
N ALA A 22 3.44 -11.72 -7.58
CA ALA A 22 2.03 -11.75 -7.23
C ALA A 22 1.66 -10.61 -6.28
N SER A 23 2.45 -10.39 -5.22
CA SER A 23 2.27 -9.27 -4.30
C SER A 23 2.40 -7.92 -5.03
N GLY A 24 3.38 -7.77 -5.91
CA GLY A 24 3.55 -6.54 -6.70
C GLY A 24 2.32 -6.20 -7.55
N VAL A 25 1.76 -7.18 -8.26
CA VAL A 25 0.54 -7.00 -9.07
C VAL A 25 -0.67 -6.68 -8.20
N LEU A 26 -0.82 -7.36 -7.06
CA LEU A 26 -1.91 -7.11 -6.12
C LEU A 26 -1.87 -5.67 -5.59
N LEU A 27 -0.71 -5.22 -5.10
CA LEU A 27 -0.54 -3.86 -4.58
C LEU A 27 -0.77 -2.80 -5.66
N LEU A 28 -0.31 -3.02 -6.90
CA LEU A 28 -0.59 -2.12 -8.02
C LEU A 28 -2.07 -2.06 -8.38
N SER A 29 -2.75 -3.20 -8.38
CA SER A 29 -4.18 -3.28 -8.68
C SER A 29 -4.98 -2.56 -7.60
N HIS A 30 -4.64 -2.76 -6.34
CA HIS A 30 -5.29 -2.05 -5.23
C HIS A 30 -5.00 -0.55 -5.28
N ALA A 31 -3.75 -0.15 -5.54
CA ALA A 31 -3.38 1.26 -5.74
C ALA A 31 -4.22 1.93 -6.84
N ALA A 32 -4.45 1.24 -7.96
CA ALA A 32 -5.27 1.76 -9.05
C ALA A 32 -6.74 1.93 -8.64
N VAL A 33 -7.33 0.92 -7.99
CA VAL A 33 -8.72 0.97 -7.51
C VAL A 33 -8.89 2.08 -6.47
N GLN A 34 -7.99 2.16 -5.49
CA GLN A 34 -7.99 3.19 -4.46
C GLN A 34 -7.80 4.58 -5.07
N GLY A 35 -6.86 4.73 -6.01
CA GLY A 35 -6.60 5.99 -6.69
C GLY A 35 -7.79 6.49 -7.51
N VAL A 36 -8.43 5.60 -8.28
CA VAL A 36 -9.66 5.93 -9.02
C VAL A 36 -10.80 6.26 -8.08
N GLY A 37 -10.97 5.49 -7.00
CA GLY A 37 -11.96 5.75 -5.95
C GLY A 37 -11.77 7.15 -5.35
N ALA A 38 -10.56 7.46 -4.87
CA ALA A 38 -10.23 8.75 -4.31
C ALA A 38 -10.40 9.90 -5.32
N LEU A 39 -9.99 9.72 -6.58
CA LEU A 39 -10.17 10.71 -7.63
C LEU A 39 -11.66 11.00 -7.88
N SER A 40 -12.47 9.95 -8.02
CA SER A 40 -13.91 10.08 -8.29
C SER A 40 -14.67 10.70 -7.12
N PHE A 41 -14.29 10.35 -5.89
CA PHE A 41 -14.85 10.93 -4.67
C PHE A 41 -14.53 12.43 -4.57
N TRP A 42 -13.30 12.82 -4.89
CA TRP A 42 -12.84 14.21 -4.74
C TRP A 42 -13.09 15.11 -5.94
N GLN A 43 -13.40 14.55 -7.11
CA GLN A 43 -13.63 15.29 -8.33
C GLN A 43 -14.64 16.45 -8.16
N PRO A 44 -15.80 16.29 -7.50
CA PRO A 44 -16.77 17.38 -7.36
C PRO A 44 -16.19 18.58 -6.58
N CYS A 45 -15.39 18.34 -5.55
CA CYS A 45 -14.73 19.40 -4.79
C CYS A 45 -13.70 20.17 -5.63
N TRP A 46 -12.90 19.48 -6.45
CA TRP A 46 -11.92 20.16 -7.32
C TRP A 46 -12.57 20.95 -8.45
N MET A 47 -13.68 20.45 -8.99
CA MET A 47 -14.35 21.08 -10.14
C MET A 47 -15.31 22.20 -9.73
N GLN A 48 -15.99 22.06 -8.59
CA GLN A 48 -17.03 23.00 -8.14
C GLN A 48 -16.57 23.91 -7.00
N GLY A 49 -15.40 23.66 -6.44
CA GLY A 49 -14.84 24.39 -5.30
C GLY A 49 -15.18 23.75 -3.96
N TYR A 50 -14.32 23.97 -2.97
CA TYR A 50 -14.45 23.38 -1.63
C TYR A 50 -15.63 23.95 -0.83
N ASP A 51 -16.09 25.16 -1.17
CA ASP A 51 -17.26 25.79 -0.52
C ASP A 51 -18.60 25.36 -1.17
N SER A 52 -18.56 24.48 -2.19
CA SER A 52 -19.78 24.03 -2.87
C SER A 52 -20.58 23.06 -2.00
N GLY A 53 -21.91 23.10 -2.11
CA GLY A 53 -22.81 22.17 -1.41
C GLY A 53 -22.55 20.69 -1.75
N ALA A 54 -22.08 20.41 -2.98
CA ALA A 54 -21.69 19.06 -3.38
C ALA A 54 -20.44 18.57 -2.61
N CYS A 55 -19.46 19.45 -2.37
CA CYS A 55 -18.29 19.11 -1.58
C CYS A 55 -18.63 18.97 -0.10
N ALA A 56 -19.46 19.88 0.44
CA ALA A 56 -19.93 19.82 1.82
C ALA A 56 -20.70 18.51 2.09
N TYR A 57 -21.57 18.09 1.17
CA TYR A 57 -22.25 16.79 1.27
C TYR A 57 -21.26 15.62 1.34
N LEU A 58 -20.23 15.61 0.49
CA LEU A 58 -19.22 14.56 0.49
C LEU A 58 -18.34 14.56 1.74
N GLN A 59 -18.05 15.73 2.30
CA GLN A 59 -17.23 15.88 3.49
C GLN A 59 -17.96 15.59 4.79
N TYR A 60 -19.28 15.81 4.85
CA TYR A 60 -20.02 15.82 6.12
C TYR A 60 -21.26 14.90 6.15
N GLU A 61 -21.78 14.49 4.99
CA GLU A 61 -23.08 13.81 4.89
C GLU A 61 -23.01 12.46 4.14
N ALA A 62 -21.92 12.17 3.42
CA ALA A 62 -21.77 10.91 2.71
C ALA A 62 -21.66 9.74 3.70
N PRO A 63 -22.58 8.74 3.65
CA PRO A 63 -22.53 7.60 4.55
C PRO A 63 -21.29 6.77 4.24
N THR A 64 -20.35 6.78 5.17
CA THR A 64 -19.12 6.02 5.11
C THR A 64 -19.43 4.52 5.26
N PRO A 65 -18.90 3.63 4.40
CA PRO A 65 -18.74 2.25 4.80
C PRO A 65 -17.42 2.13 5.58
N GLU A 66 -17.35 2.66 6.81
CA GLU A 66 -16.11 2.62 7.63
C GLU A 66 -15.75 1.22 8.12
N TRP A 67 -16.73 0.33 8.19
CA TRP A 67 -16.69 -0.74 9.17
C TRP A 67 -16.08 -2.06 8.68
N LEU A 68 -15.76 -2.23 7.38
CA LEU A 68 -15.37 -3.56 6.89
C LEU A 68 -14.30 -3.63 5.78
N ALA A 69 -13.60 -2.56 5.37
CA ALA A 69 -12.76 -2.63 4.15
C ALA A 69 -11.27 -2.22 4.25
N PRO A 70 -10.81 -1.13 4.90
CA PRO A 70 -9.46 -0.63 4.60
C PRO A 70 -8.32 -1.33 5.36
N LEU A 71 -8.47 -1.49 6.68
CA LEU A 71 -7.36 -1.91 7.56
C LEU A 71 -6.94 -3.36 7.38
N TRP A 72 -7.87 -4.28 7.09
CA TRP A 72 -7.52 -5.69 6.88
C TRP A 72 -6.81 -5.90 5.54
N VAL A 73 -7.19 -5.14 4.49
CA VAL A 73 -6.50 -5.18 3.19
C VAL A 73 -5.08 -4.67 3.37
N TRP A 74 -4.92 -3.52 4.04
CA TRP A 74 -3.61 -2.98 4.37
C TRP A 74 -2.77 -3.95 5.21
N PHE A 75 -3.39 -4.60 6.21
CA PHE A 75 -2.70 -5.61 7.03
C PHE A 75 -2.24 -6.81 6.19
N ALA A 76 -3.05 -7.27 5.23
CA ALA A 76 -2.65 -8.32 4.30
C ALA A 76 -1.46 -7.89 3.43
N GLU A 77 -1.45 -6.66 2.93
CA GLU A 77 -0.34 -6.11 2.13
C GLU A 77 0.94 -5.93 2.94
N LEU A 78 0.80 -5.57 4.23
CA LEU A 78 1.90 -5.54 5.18
C LEU A 78 2.50 -6.94 5.35
N LEU A 79 1.67 -7.95 5.57
CA LEU A 79 2.12 -9.34 5.70
C LEU A 79 2.80 -9.84 4.41
N LEU A 80 2.27 -9.52 3.23
CA LEU A 80 2.89 -9.84 1.96
C LEU A 80 4.27 -9.19 1.80
N SER A 81 4.41 -7.92 2.20
CA SER A 81 5.67 -7.19 2.13
C SER A 81 6.71 -7.75 3.10
N ILE A 82 6.30 -8.13 4.32
CA ILE A 82 7.14 -8.83 5.28
C ILE A 82 7.58 -10.19 4.74
N ALA A 83 6.67 -10.95 4.14
CA ALA A 83 6.97 -12.25 3.55
C ALA A 83 8.00 -12.14 2.41
N VAL A 84 7.85 -11.15 1.52
CA VAL A 84 8.83 -10.90 0.44
C VAL A 84 10.18 -10.51 1.02
N LEU A 85 10.25 -9.65 2.04
CA LEU A 85 11.50 -9.30 2.70
C LEU A 85 12.19 -10.53 3.34
N ALA A 86 11.42 -11.35 4.06
CA ALA A 86 11.93 -12.58 4.67
C ALA A 86 12.45 -13.57 3.62
N LEU A 87 11.73 -13.75 2.51
CA LEU A 87 12.15 -14.57 1.39
C LEU A 87 13.39 -14.00 0.69
N SER A 88 13.49 -12.68 0.53
CA SER A 88 14.67 -11.99 -0.01
C SER A 88 15.91 -12.25 0.84
N MET A 89 15.79 -12.19 2.17
CA MET A 89 16.90 -12.52 3.08
C MET A 89 17.30 -14.00 2.95
N ARG A 90 16.34 -14.92 2.90
CA ARG A 90 16.61 -16.37 2.79
C ARG A 90 17.20 -16.78 1.45
N ALA A 91 16.74 -16.18 0.36
CA ALA A 91 17.18 -16.52 -0.99
C ALA A 91 18.46 -15.77 -1.43
N GLN A 92 19.01 -14.90 -0.56
CA GLN A 92 20.06 -13.92 -0.89
C GLN A 92 19.68 -13.09 -2.12
N GLY A 93 18.42 -12.63 -2.14
CA GLY A 93 17.82 -11.81 -3.18
C GLY A 93 18.05 -10.31 -2.96
N ARG A 94 17.22 -9.48 -3.60
CA ARG A 94 17.32 -8.02 -3.48
C ARG A 94 16.62 -7.54 -2.20
N ILE A 95 17.38 -7.29 -1.15
CA ILE A 95 16.85 -6.86 0.16
C ILE A 95 16.41 -5.40 0.14
N VAL A 96 17.20 -4.52 -0.49
CA VAL A 96 16.95 -3.07 -0.52
C VAL A 96 15.55 -2.72 -1.06
N PRO A 97 15.15 -3.14 -2.29
CA PRO A 97 13.81 -2.82 -2.80
C PRO A 97 12.70 -3.45 -1.95
N ALA A 98 12.89 -4.65 -1.41
CA ALA A 98 11.92 -5.28 -0.51
C ALA A 98 11.72 -4.49 0.80
N ALA A 99 12.79 -3.95 1.37
CA ALA A 99 12.73 -3.10 2.55
C ALA A 99 12.01 -1.77 2.27
N PHE A 100 12.33 -1.12 1.14
CA PHE A 100 11.63 0.10 0.74
C PHE A 100 10.16 -0.14 0.40
N ALA A 101 9.81 -1.30 -0.17
CA ALA A 101 8.42 -1.68 -0.40
C ALA A 101 7.64 -1.78 0.92
N LEU A 102 8.24 -2.41 1.94
CA LEU A 102 7.65 -2.49 3.28
C LEU A 102 7.44 -1.08 3.89
N LEU A 103 8.43 -0.20 3.78
CA LEU A 103 8.31 1.18 4.26
C LEU A 103 7.21 1.94 3.52
N ALA A 104 7.06 1.71 2.21
CA ALA A 104 6.02 2.33 1.41
C ALA A 104 4.61 1.82 1.78
N VAL A 105 4.44 0.52 2.09
CA VAL A 105 3.17 0.00 2.64
C VAL A 105 2.88 0.55 4.03
N LEU A 106 3.87 0.65 4.91
CA LEU A 106 3.69 1.32 6.20
C LEU A 106 3.27 2.79 6.00
N GLY A 107 3.85 3.44 4.99
CA GLY A 107 3.54 4.79 4.59
C GLY A 107 2.12 4.97 4.07
N SER A 108 1.55 3.99 3.38
CA SER A 108 0.24 4.14 2.72
C SER A 108 -0.95 4.22 3.68
N SER A 109 -0.79 3.80 4.95
CA SER A 109 -1.84 3.95 5.97
C SER A 109 -1.35 4.58 7.28
N ILE A 110 -0.30 4.08 7.95
CA ILE A 110 0.10 4.64 9.26
C ILE A 110 0.48 6.12 9.16
N LEU A 111 1.32 6.47 8.17
CA LEU A 111 1.75 7.85 8.00
C LEU A 111 0.62 8.75 7.49
N VAL A 112 -0.15 8.28 6.51
CA VAL A 112 -1.22 9.06 5.87
C VAL A 112 -2.40 9.23 6.85
N ASP A 113 -2.96 8.13 7.36
CA ASP A 113 -4.21 8.14 8.13
C ASP A 113 -4.02 8.54 9.60
N TYR A 114 -2.89 8.18 10.21
CA TYR A 114 -2.69 8.36 11.66
C TYR A 114 -1.71 9.46 12.05
N VAL A 115 -0.89 9.96 11.11
CA VAL A 115 0.07 11.04 11.38
C VAL A 115 -0.32 12.31 10.64
N PHE A 116 -0.42 12.25 9.32
CA PHE A 116 -0.65 13.45 8.52
C PHE A 116 -2.10 13.91 8.53
N THR A 117 -3.07 13.00 8.39
CA THR A 117 -4.49 13.37 8.45
C THR A 117 -4.83 14.10 9.75
N PRO A 118 -4.45 13.62 10.96
CA PRO A 118 -4.74 14.35 12.20
C PRO A 118 -3.93 15.63 12.35
N ALA A 119 -2.67 15.66 11.89
CA ALA A 119 -1.84 16.87 11.96
C ALA A 119 -2.39 18.01 11.09
N VAL A 120 -2.98 17.68 9.94
CA VAL A 120 -3.59 18.65 9.03
C VAL A 120 -5.04 18.98 9.43
N ASN A 121 -5.77 18.01 9.98
CA ASN A 121 -7.18 18.15 10.35
C ASN A 121 -7.42 18.51 11.83
N GLY A 122 -6.42 19.04 12.54
CA GLY A 122 -6.61 19.52 13.92
C GLY A 122 -6.90 18.43 14.97
N GLY A 123 -6.46 17.19 14.74
CA GLY A 123 -6.54 16.08 15.70
C GLY A 123 -7.66 15.06 15.46
N TYR A 124 -8.52 15.26 14.45
CA TYR A 124 -9.54 14.27 14.08
C TYR A 124 -8.94 13.10 13.30
N LEU A 125 -9.33 11.88 13.69
CA LEU A 125 -8.90 10.61 13.08
C LEU A 125 -9.77 10.18 11.89
N SER A 126 -11.03 10.65 11.82
CA SER A 126 -11.85 10.40 10.64
C SER A 126 -11.32 11.26 9.51
N ALA A 127 -11.13 10.63 8.35
CA ALA A 127 -10.90 11.30 7.09
C ALA A 127 -12.17 12.05 6.67
N ASP A 128 -12.57 13.05 7.46
CA ASP A 128 -13.46 14.12 7.04
C ASP A 128 -12.60 15.37 6.80
N ASN A 129 -11.82 15.56 5.74
CA ASN A 129 -11.28 14.73 4.67
C ASN A 129 -10.33 15.72 3.94
N PRO A 130 -9.03 15.86 4.28
CA PRO A 130 -8.19 16.74 3.48
C PRO A 130 -8.08 16.15 2.06
N PRO A 131 -8.39 16.92 1.02
CA PRO A 131 -8.44 16.44 -0.35
C PRO A 131 -7.11 15.80 -0.76
N GLY A 132 -7.16 14.56 -1.22
CA GLY A 132 -6.02 13.87 -1.83
C GLY A 132 -5.16 12.99 -0.92
N PHE A 133 -5.44 12.85 0.38
CA PHE A 133 -4.69 11.91 1.24
C PHE A 133 -4.82 10.45 0.80
N GLY A 134 -6.00 10.04 0.34
CA GLY A 134 -6.19 8.73 -0.31
C GLY A 134 -5.38 8.54 -1.59
N LEU A 135 -5.03 9.62 -2.30
CA LEU A 135 -4.13 9.56 -3.47
C LEU A 135 -2.67 9.39 -3.04
N ILE A 136 -2.25 10.04 -1.95
CA ILE A 136 -0.91 9.85 -1.39
C ILE A 136 -0.74 8.40 -0.94
N GLY A 137 -1.74 7.85 -0.25
CA GLY A 137 -1.80 6.42 0.11
C GLY A 137 -1.67 5.53 -1.12
N ALA A 138 -2.48 5.78 -2.16
CA ALA A 138 -2.41 5.04 -3.43
C ALA A 138 -1.04 5.14 -4.13
N VAL A 139 -0.37 6.30 -4.09
CA VAL A 139 0.98 6.47 -4.64
C VAL A 139 1.99 5.65 -3.87
N CYS A 140 1.96 5.69 -2.53
CA CYS A 140 2.82 4.85 -1.69
C CYS A 140 2.62 3.36 -2.01
N GLN A 141 1.36 2.94 -2.18
CA GLN A 141 0.99 1.59 -2.56
C GLN A 141 1.52 1.19 -3.94
N ALA A 142 1.43 2.09 -4.93
CA ALA A 142 1.97 1.87 -6.26
C ALA A 142 3.50 1.73 -6.24
N VAL A 143 4.19 2.59 -5.48
CA VAL A 143 5.65 2.51 -5.29
C VAL A 143 6.03 1.17 -4.66
N ALA A 144 5.31 0.73 -3.63
CA ALA A 144 5.53 -0.58 -3.02
C ALA A 144 5.37 -1.70 -4.05
N GLY A 145 4.28 -1.69 -4.83
CA GLY A 145 4.03 -2.69 -5.87
C GLY A 145 5.15 -2.76 -6.92
N VAL A 146 5.64 -1.61 -7.42
CA VAL A 146 6.78 -1.55 -8.34
C VAL A 146 8.05 -2.13 -7.71
N LEU A 147 8.35 -1.78 -6.46
CA LEU A 147 9.54 -2.28 -5.75
C LEU A 147 9.47 -3.80 -5.52
N LEU A 148 8.30 -4.37 -5.29
CA LEU A 148 8.10 -5.82 -5.22
C LEU A 148 8.33 -6.49 -6.59
N LEU A 149 7.87 -5.89 -7.69
CA LEU A 149 8.20 -6.38 -9.04
C LEU A 149 9.71 -6.33 -9.33
N VAL A 150 10.41 -5.27 -8.91
CA VAL A 150 11.87 -5.19 -9.00
C VAL A 150 12.55 -6.28 -8.18
N THR A 151 11.98 -6.63 -7.02
CA THR A 151 12.47 -7.71 -6.15
C THR A 151 12.30 -9.08 -6.79
N ALA A 152 11.26 -9.27 -7.60
CA ALA A 152 11.04 -10.53 -8.34
C ALA A 152 12.13 -10.80 -9.39
N VAL A 153 12.83 -9.77 -9.87
CA VAL A 153 13.90 -9.91 -10.87
C VAL A 153 15.22 -10.32 -10.20
N PRO A 154 15.88 -11.41 -10.65
CA PRO A 154 17.17 -11.82 -10.10
C PRO A 154 18.24 -10.71 -10.18
N PRO A 155 19.19 -10.66 -9.24
CA PRO A 155 20.37 -9.82 -9.40
C PRO A 155 21.15 -10.25 -10.65
N ARG A 156 21.62 -9.29 -11.46
CA ARG A 156 22.56 -9.59 -12.55
C ARG A 156 23.90 -9.98 -11.89
N ARG A 157 24.47 -11.10 -12.33
CA ARG A 157 25.79 -11.58 -11.90
C ARG A 157 26.89 -10.72 -12.49
#